data_AF-A0AAD4N521-F1
#
_entry.id   AF-A0AAD4N521-F1
#
_cell.length_a   1.000
_cell.length_b   1.000
_cell.length_c   1.000
_cell.angle_alpha   90.00
_cell.angle_beta   90.00
_cell.angle_gamma   90.00
#
_symmetry.space_group_name_H-M   'P 1'
#
loop_
_entity.id
_entity.type
_entity.pdbx_description
1 polymer ?
#
loop_
_entity_poly.entity_id
_entity_poly.type
_entity_poly.pdbx_seq_one_letter_code
_entity_poly.pdbx_strand_id
1 'polypeptide(L)'
;MRGLYLPFWIKVWLGMSAAICTMDVAYTILRPASLRGGSLESWFRLWHIYADVDLRYAAPNDLLTHTTGRLMTIEIVMNVVALVLDAQRSKHAALTAFTSTAFVLWKTIIYLFMYIDIPEGNESAFAPDISWWRLFLVFWTMNGIWVVVPFAVMIRLWQIMTESMSLRELNKKSVEKSSLLGVISSDSNNSKSENLSTESTD
;
A
#
# COMPACT_ATOMS: atom_id res chain seq x y z
N MET A 1 -14.47 11.64 -16.41
CA MET A 1 -14.20 10.26 -15.96
C MET A 1 -13.43 10.31 -14.64
N ARG A 2 -14.07 10.02 -13.49
CA ARG A 2 -13.36 9.86 -12.20
C ARG A 2 -12.74 8.45 -12.17
N GLY A 3 -11.73 8.24 -13.02
CA GLY A 3 -11.13 6.92 -13.24
C GLY A 3 -10.23 6.51 -12.08
N LEU A 4 -10.09 5.19 -11.92
CA LEU A 4 -9.18 4.31 -11.14
C LEU A 4 -7.79 4.80 -10.66
N TYR A 5 -7.49 6.09 -10.71
CA TYR A 5 -6.20 6.67 -10.38
C TYR A 5 -6.02 6.78 -8.88
N LEU A 6 -4.77 6.66 -8.46
CA LEU A 6 -4.41 6.85 -7.06
C LEU A 6 -4.63 8.32 -6.68
N PRO A 7 -5.39 8.60 -5.60
CA PRO A 7 -5.47 9.93 -5.02
C PRO A 7 -4.09 10.49 -4.75
N PHE A 8 -3.91 11.80 -4.93
CA PHE A 8 -2.60 12.46 -4.78
C PHE A 8 -1.93 12.15 -3.44
N TRP A 9 -2.68 12.19 -2.35
CA TRP A 9 -2.16 11.91 -1.01
C TRP A 9 -1.65 10.46 -0.86
N ILE A 10 -2.26 9.48 -1.54
CA ILE A 10 -1.77 8.08 -1.55
C ILE A 10 -0.46 8.01 -2.33
N LYS A 11 -0.32 8.74 -3.43
CA LYS A 11 0.93 8.78 -4.19
C LYS A 11 2.07 9.39 -3.39
N VAL A 12 1.78 10.49 -2.69
CA VAL A 12 2.73 11.11 -1.76
C VAL A 12 3.11 10.13 -0.66
N TRP A 13 2.14 9.41 -0.07
CA TRP A 13 2.41 8.38 0.92
C TRP A 13 3.32 7.27 0.38
N LEU A 14 2.97 6.63 -0.74
CA LEU A 14 3.77 5.56 -1.33
C LEU A 14 5.21 6.01 -1.65
N GLY A 15 5.38 7.22 -2.18
CA GLY A 15 6.69 7.79 -2.47
C GLY A 15 7.50 8.08 -1.21
N MET A 16 6.86 8.69 -0.20
CA MET A 16 7.49 8.95 1.09
C MET A 16 7.86 7.66 1.82
N SER A 17 6.96 6.68 1.87
CA SER A 17 7.22 5.36 2.45
C SER A 17 8.38 4.67 1.75
N ALA A 18 8.43 4.70 0.41
CA ALA A 18 9.54 4.11 -0.34
C ALA A 18 10.88 4.78 0.04
N ALA A 19 10.93 6.11 0.15
CA ALA A 19 12.14 6.83 0.54
C ALA A 19 12.57 6.52 1.99
N ILE A 20 11.65 6.59 2.96
CA ILE A 20 11.96 6.32 4.37
C ILE A 20 12.36 4.86 4.56
N CYS A 21 11.62 3.91 4.01
CA CYS A 21 11.97 2.50 4.10
C CYS A 21 13.30 2.20 3.41
N THR A 22 13.64 2.87 2.30
CA THR A 22 14.97 2.69 1.67
C THR A 22 16.10 3.06 2.62
N MET A 23 15.95 4.17 3.34
CA MET A 23 16.91 4.56 4.36
C MET A 23 16.94 3.57 5.53
N ASP A 24 15.80 3.01 5.92
CA ASP A 24 15.72 2.00 6.98
C ASP A 24 16.39 0.67 6.58
N VAL A 25 16.18 0.22 5.35
CA VAL A 25 16.88 -0.94 4.77
C VAL A 25 18.39 -0.67 4.71
N ALA A 26 18.81 0.52 4.29
CA ALA A 26 20.21 0.88 4.28
C ALA A 26 20.80 0.89 5.71
N TYR A 27 20.07 1.41 6.69
CA TYR A 27 20.49 1.41 8.09
C TYR A 27 20.68 0.00 8.63
N THR A 28 19.77 -0.92 8.32
CA THR A 28 19.80 -2.30 8.84
C THR A 28 20.83 -3.18 8.13
N ILE A 29 20.94 -3.11 6.80
CA ILE A 29 21.87 -3.95 6.03
C ILE A 29 23.32 -3.49 6.18
N LEU A 30 23.56 -2.18 6.29
CA LEU A 30 24.93 -1.64 6.37
C LEU A 30 25.53 -1.68 7.78
N ARG A 31 24.89 -2.38 8.73
CA ARG A 31 25.49 -2.59 10.06
C ARG A 31 26.77 -3.44 9.94
N PRO A 32 27.83 -3.13 10.71
CA PRO A 32 27.91 -2.12 11.76
C PRO A 32 28.30 -0.71 11.27
N ALA A 33 28.57 -0.50 9.97
CA ALA A 33 29.03 0.80 9.45
C ALA A 33 28.00 1.93 9.63
N SER A 34 26.70 1.60 9.67
CA SER A 34 25.60 2.53 9.95
C SER A 34 25.37 2.84 11.44
N LEU A 35 25.95 2.04 12.36
CA LEU A 35 25.80 2.23 13.80
C LEU A 35 26.70 3.38 14.32
N ARG A 36 26.51 3.75 15.60
CA ARG A 36 27.37 4.72 16.28
C ARG A 36 28.83 4.24 16.28
N GLY A 37 29.75 5.15 15.94
CA GLY A 37 31.17 4.84 15.73
C GLY A 37 31.48 4.21 14.37
N GLY A 38 30.48 3.97 13.53
CA GLY A 38 30.66 3.46 12.17
C GLY A 38 30.96 4.57 11.15
N SER A 39 31.49 4.19 9.98
CA SER A 39 31.88 5.14 8.93
C SER A 39 30.72 5.91 8.30
N LEU A 40 29.49 5.42 8.43
CA LEU A 40 28.27 6.02 7.87
C LEU A 40 27.38 6.69 8.93
N GLU A 41 27.85 6.83 10.18
CA GLU A 41 27.07 7.35 11.31
C GLU A 41 26.33 8.65 10.98
N SER A 42 27.03 9.59 10.33
CA SER A 42 26.48 10.92 10.02
C SER A 42 25.24 10.89 9.12
N TRP A 43 25.09 9.87 8.28
CA TRP A 43 23.93 9.70 7.41
C TRP A 43 22.70 9.17 8.14
N PHE A 44 22.89 8.51 9.30
CA PHE A 44 21.85 7.79 10.02
C PHE A 44 21.52 8.39 11.40
N ARG A 45 21.84 9.67 11.62
CA ARG A 45 21.59 10.36 12.91
C ARG A 45 20.15 10.23 13.41
N LEU A 46 19.16 10.29 12.52
CA LEU A 46 17.75 10.11 12.89
C LEU A 46 17.45 8.70 13.39
N TRP A 47 18.07 7.68 12.80
CA TRP A 47 17.95 6.29 13.24
C TRP A 47 18.65 6.07 14.57
N HIS A 48 19.72 6.80 14.89
CA HIS A 48 20.34 6.73 16.20
C HIS A 48 19.45 7.30 17.30
N ILE A 49 18.65 8.34 17.01
CA ILE A 49 17.64 8.83 17.97
C ILE A 49 16.61 7.72 18.27
N TYR A 50 16.24 6.94 17.25
CA TYR A 50 15.34 5.80 17.42
C TYR A 50 16.03 4.63 18.14
N ALA A 51 17.30 4.35 17.83
CA ALA A 51 18.11 3.30 18.46
C ALA A 51 18.39 3.55 19.95
N ASP A 52 18.36 4.81 20.40
CA ASP A 52 18.42 5.17 21.82
C ASP A 52 17.16 4.76 22.58
N VAL A 53 16.07 4.44 21.86
CA VAL A 53 14.78 4.03 22.42
C VAL A 53 14.59 2.53 22.25
N ASP A 54 14.71 2.04 21.03
CA ASP A 54 14.63 0.62 20.68
C ASP A 54 16.04 0.03 20.54
N LEU A 55 16.42 -0.82 21.50
CA LEU A 55 17.74 -1.43 21.55
C LEU A 55 18.00 -2.41 20.40
N ARG A 56 16.95 -2.94 19.76
CA ARG A 56 17.12 -3.80 18.57
C ARG A 56 17.71 -3.02 17.40
N TYR A 57 17.47 -1.70 17.35
CA TYR A 57 18.09 -0.82 16.37
C TYR A 57 19.55 -0.45 16.70
N ALA A 58 19.96 -0.62 17.95
CA ALA A 58 21.35 -0.40 18.39
C ALA A 58 22.20 -1.67 18.26
N ALA A 59 21.59 -2.85 18.30
CA ALA A 59 22.28 -4.14 18.24
C ALA A 59 22.79 -4.46 16.82
N PRO A 60 24.08 -4.78 16.63
CA PRO A 60 24.66 -5.08 15.31
C PRO A 60 24.12 -6.36 14.68
N ASN A 61 23.82 -7.36 15.51
CA ASN A 61 23.45 -8.71 15.08
C ASN A 61 22.00 -9.08 15.42
N ASP A 62 21.12 -8.09 15.60
CA ASP A 62 19.70 -8.36 15.88
C ASP A 62 19.00 -8.99 14.66
N LEU A 63 18.61 -10.26 14.80
CA LEU A 63 18.01 -11.06 13.74
C LEU A 63 16.70 -10.44 13.23
N LEU A 64 15.88 -9.91 14.14
CA LEU A 64 14.58 -9.37 13.79
C LEU A 64 14.73 -8.15 12.88
N THR A 65 15.58 -7.21 13.26
CA THR A 65 15.79 -5.93 12.56
C THR A 65 16.43 -6.14 11.19
N HIS A 66 17.36 -7.09 11.07
CA HIS A 66 17.89 -7.52 9.76
C HIS A 66 16.82 -8.16 8.88
N THR A 67 15.96 -9.00 9.47
CA THR A 67 14.91 -9.70 8.72
C THR A 67 13.82 -8.74 8.25
N THR A 68 13.36 -7.84 9.12
CA THR A 68 12.35 -6.82 8.77
C THR A 68 12.89 -5.86 7.72
N GLY A 69 14.16 -5.43 7.82
CA GLY A 69 14.82 -4.63 6.78
C GLY A 69 14.84 -5.32 5.42
N ARG A 70 15.17 -6.62 5.36
CA ARG A 70 15.13 -7.37 4.09
C ARG A 70 13.72 -7.46 3.51
N LEU A 71 12.71 -7.69 4.34
CA LEU A 71 11.30 -7.73 3.90
C LEU A 71 10.83 -6.36 3.37
N MET A 72 11.28 -5.25 3.95
CA MET A 72 10.95 -3.91 3.47
C MET A 72 11.45 -3.64 2.04
N THR A 73 12.45 -4.38 1.55
CA THR A 73 12.90 -4.29 0.15
C THR A 73 11.77 -4.62 -0.83
N ILE A 74 10.96 -5.63 -0.50
CA ILE A 74 9.80 -6.03 -1.32
C ILE A 74 8.76 -4.90 -1.34
N GLU A 75 8.49 -4.30 -0.18
CA GLU A 75 7.54 -3.19 -0.03
C GLU A 75 7.98 -1.95 -0.83
N ILE A 76 9.27 -1.61 -0.79
CA ILE A 76 9.84 -0.50 -1.56
C ILE A 76 9.63 -0.73 -3.06
N VAL A 77 9.96 -1.93 -3.56
CA VAL A 77 9.78 -2.29 -4.97
C VAL A 77 8.30 -2.19 -5.34
N MET A 78 7.41 -2.73 -4.52
CA MET A 78 5.97 -2.68 -4.79
C MET A 78 5.39 -1.27 -4.77
N ASN A 79 5.86 -0.39 -3.87
CA ASN A 79 5.46 1.02 -3.84
C ASN A 79 5.89 1.74 -5.13
N VAL A 80 7.14 1.53 -5.57
CA VAL A 80 7.64 2.11 -6.83
C VAL A 80 6.85 1.57 -8.02
N VAL A 81 6.62 0.25 -8.09
CA VAL A 81 5.81 -0.36 -9.16
C VAL A 81 4.39 0.20 -9.17
N ALA A 82 3.75 0.38 -8.01
CA ALA A 82 2.42 0.97 -7.92
C ALA A 82 2.38 2.41 -8.47
N LEU A 83 3.40 3.22 -8.17
CA LEU A 83 3.53 4.58 -8.69
C LEU A 83 3.77 4.61 -10.21
N VAL A 84 4.62 3.72 -10.72
CA VAL A 84 4.86 3.58 -12.17
C VAL A 84 3.58 3.14 -12.89
N LEU A 85 2.86 2.17 -12.34
CA LEU A 85 1.57 1.72 -12.88
C LEU A 85 0.53 2.85 -12.88
N ASP A 86 0.47 3.68 -11.84
CA ASP A 86 -0.42 4.84 -11.80
C ASP A 86 -0.06 5.88 -12.88
N ALA A 87 1.24 6.16 -13.05
CA ALA A 87 1.73 7.06 -14.10
C ALA A 87 1.36 6.56 -15.51
N GLN A 88 1.40 5.24 -15.70
CA GLN A 88 0.96 4.55 -16.93
C GLN A 88 -0.56 4.38 -17.03
N ARG A 89 -1.34 4.91 -16.06
CA ARG A 89 -2.81 4.84 -16.04
C ARG A 89 -3.33 3.39 -15.99
N SER A 90 -2.56 2.48 -15.41
CA SER A 90 -2.87 1.05 -15.34
C SER A 90 -3.93 0.74 -14.28
N LYS A 91 -4.88 -0.15 -14.62
CA LYS A 91 -5.89 -0.67 -13.69
C LYS A 91 -5.31 -1.47 -12.52
N HIS A 92 -4.06 -1.90 -12.64
CA HIS A 92 -3.37 -2.70 -11.62
C HIS A 92 -2.78 -1.84 -10.49
N ALA A 93 -2.65 -0.52 -10.69
CA ALA A 93 -2.04 0.38 -9.71
C ALA A 93 -2.71 0.32 -8.34
N ALA A 94 -4.05 0.38 -8.29
CA ALA A 94 -4.81 0.33 -7.04
C ALA A 94 -4.63 -1.01 -6.29
N LEU A 95 -4.62 -2.13 -7.02
CA LEU A 95 -4.41 -3.45 -6.42
C LEU A 95 -2.99 -3.61 -5.89
N THR A 96 -1.97 -3.22 -6.67
CA THR A 96 -0.57 -3.27 -6.24
C THR A 96 -0.32 -2.37 -5.02
N ALA A 97 -0.86 -1.15 -5.03
CA ALA A 97 -0.78 -0.23 -3.89
C ALA A 97 -1.46 -0.80 -2.64
N PHE A 98 -2.64 -1.43 -2.80
CA PHE A 98 -3.38 -2.05 -1.70
C PHE A 98 -2.56 -3.19 -1.08
N THR A 99 -2.04 -4.10 -1.91
CA THR A 99 -1.23 -5.24 -1.44
C THR A 99 0.05 -4.78 -0.75
N SER A 100 0.77 -3.82 -1.34
CA SER A 100 1.98 -3.26 -0.72
C SER A 100 1.68 -2.65 0.66
N THR A 101 0.60 -1.87 0.73
CA THR A 101 0.17 -1.23 1.98
C THR A 101 -0.25 -2.24 3.04
N ALA A 102 -0.90 -3.35 2.64
CA ALA A 102 -1.26 -4.43 3.55
C ALA A 102 -0.03 -5.10 4.17
N PHE A 103 1.06 -5.28 3.40
CA PHE A 103 2.31 -5.80 3.93
C PHE A 103 2.94 -4.86 4.96
N VAL A 104 3.00 -3.55 4.66
CA VAL A 104 3.50 -2.54 5.60
C VAL A 104 2.69 -2.58 6.91
N LEU A 105 1.36 -2.61 6.82
CA LEU A 105 0.48 -2.68 7.99
C LEU A 105 0.75 -3.94 8.81
N TRP A 106 0.73 -5.11 8.17
CA TRP A 106 0.86 -6.39 8.86
C TRP A 106 2.22 -6.56 9.53
N LYS A 107 3.30 -6.18 8.83
CA LYS A 107 4.66 -6.14 9.39
C LYS A 107 4.71 -5.27 10.64
N THR A 108 4.12 -4.08 10.58
CA THR A 108 4.16 -3.12 11.70
C THR A 108 3.35 -3.64 12.90
N ILE A 109 2.21 -4.28 12.65
CA ILE A 109 1.43 -4.95 13.70
C ILE A 109 2.26 -6.05 14.36
N ILE A 110 2.86 -6.96 13.58
CA ILE A 110 3.71 -8.03 14.13
C ILE A 110 4.86 -7.44 14.95
N TYR A 111 5.54 -6.43 14.40
CA TYR A 111 6.65 -5.77 15.09
C TYR A 111 6.19 -5.18 16.43
N LEU A 112 5.06 -4.48 16.49
CA LEU A 112 4.52 -3.93 17.75
C LEU A 112 4.12 -5.03 18.74
N PHE A 113 3.53 -6.12 18.26
CA PHE A 113 3.14 -7.25 19.11
C PHE A 113 4.35 -7.93 19.77
N MET A 114 5.54 -7.88 19.17
CA MET A 114 6.77 -8.40 19.78
C MET A 114 7.24 -7.61 21.01
N TYR A 115 6.65 -6.45 21.30
CA TYR A 115 6.92 -5.64 22.50
C TYR A 115 5.87 -5.81 23.59
N ILE A 116 4.84 -6.62 23.33
CA ILE A 116 3.79 -6.94 24.30
C ILE A 116 4.19 -8.25 24.97
N ASP A 117 4.28 -8.24 26.31
CA ASP A 117 4.52 -9.44 27.13
C ASP A 117 5.76 -10.26 26.67
N ILE A 118 6.92 -9.59 26.63
CA ILE A 118 8.18 -10.23 26.22
C ILE A 118 8.47 -11.41 27.17
N PRO A 119 8.63 -12.64 26.65
CA PRO A 119 8.85 -13.81 27.50
C PRO A 119 10.12 -13.68 28.34
N GLU A 120 10.08 -14.22 29.56
CA GLU A 120 11.22 -14.23 30.48
C GLU A 120 12.49 -14.82 29.82
N GLY A 121 13.64 -14.21 30.10
CA GLY A 121 14.93 -14.61 29.55
C GLY A 121 15.30 -13.97 28.20
N ASN A 122 14.42 -13.16 27.60
CA ASN A 122 14.77 -12.32 26.45
C ASN A 122 15.32 -10.97 26.90
N GLU A 123 16.19 -10.37 26.07
CA GLU A 123 16.70 -9.01 26.33
C GLU A 123 15.57 -7.97 26.31
N SER A 124 15.69 -6.95 27.16
CA SER A 124 14.78 -5.80 27.12
C SER A 124 14.86 -5.14 25.75
N ALA A 125 13.70 -4.95 25.11
CA ALA A 125 13.64 -4.30 23.81
C ALA A 125 13.81 -2.76 23.93
N PHE A 126 13.61 -2.20 25.12
CA PHE A 126 13.76 -0.77 25.40
C PHE A 126 14.97 -0.46 26.28
N ALA A 127 15.54 0.72 26.08
CA ALA A 127 16.61 1.24 26.93
C ALA A 127 16.14 1.40 28.39
N PRO A 128 16.96 1.03 29.39
CA PRO A 128 16.54 0.96 30.80
C PRO A 128 16.16 2.33 31.41
N ASP A 129 16.80 3.42 30.99
CA ASP A 129 16.59 4.77 31.55
C ASP A 129 15.74 5.68 30.65
N ILE A 130 14.89 5.08 29.81
CA ILE A 130 14.10 5.87 28.87
C ILE A 130 12.96 6.63 29.56
N SER A 131 12.92 7.95 29.35
CA SER A 131 11.77 8.75 29.76
C SER A 131 10.50 8.28 29.04
N TRP A 132 9.38 8.22 29.75
CA TRP A 132 8.07 7.89 29.19
C TRP A 132 7.72 8.72 27.94
N TRP A 133 8.05 10.02 27.93
CA TRP A 133 7.80 10.90 26.78
C TRP A 133 8.58 10.49 25.53
N ARG A 134 9.86 10.12 25.66
CA ARG A 134 10.65 9.60 24.53
C ARG A 134 10.08 8.28 24.03
N LEU A 135 9.70 7.37 24.93
CA LEU A 135 9.07 6.12 24.55
C LEU A 135 7.76 6.36 23.78
N PHE A 136 6.88 7.22 24.30
CA PHE A 136 5.59 7.51 23.67
C PHE A 136 5.72 8.22 22.30
N LEU A 137 6.58 9.24 22.20
CA LEU A 137 6.71 10.03 20.97
C LEU A 137 7.57 9.34 19.91
N VAL A 138 8.70 8.73 20.30
CA VAL A 138 9.65 8.14 19.35
C VAL A 138 9.23 6.74 18.95
N PHE A 139 8.77 5.91 19.90
CA PHE A 139 8.38 4.54 19.59
C PHE A 139 6.90 4.45 19.22
N TRP A 140 5.98 4.75 20.15
CA TRP A 140 4.55 4.50 19.93
C TRP A 140 3.94 5.39 18.85
N THR A 141 4.25 6.69 18.85
CA THR A 141 3.66 7.62 17.88
C THR A 141 4.19 7.36 16.47
N MET A 142 5.51 7.17 16.31
CA MET A 142 6.08 6.90 14.99
C MET A 142 5.56 5.57 14.42
N ASN A 143 5.59 4.49 15.19
CA ASN A 143 5.02 3.21 14.73
C ASN A 143 3.50 3.28 14.55
N GLY A 144 2.80 4.07 15.36
CA GLY A 144 1.36 4.31 15.23
C GLY A 144 0.99 4.94 13.89
N ILE A 145 1.79 5.88 13.38
CA ILE A 145 1.60 6.45 12.03
C ILE A 145 1.69 5.35 10.96
N TRP A 146 2.65 4.42 11.11
CA TRP A 146 2.83 3.25 10.24
C TRP A 146 1.75 2.17 10.37
N VAL A 147 0.83 2.30 11.32
CA VAL A 147 -0.40 1.49 11.40
C VAL A 147 -1.58 2.26 10.81
N VAL A 148 -1.81 3.48 11.31
CA VAL A 148 -2.99 4.28 10.99
C VAL A 148 -3.02 4.69 9.51
N VAL A 149 -1.89 5.17 8.96
CA VAL A 149 -1.87 5.68 7.58
C VAL A 149 -2.02 4.53 6.57
N PRO A 150 -1.28 3.40 6.67
CA PRO A 150 -1.53 2.24 5.82
C PRO A 150 -2.96 1.73 5.89
N PHE A 151 -3.55 1.67 7.08
CA PHE A 151 -4.95 1.27 7.23
C PHE A 151 -5.92 2.21 6.50
N ALA A 152 -5.73 3.53 6.63
CA ALA A 152 -6.53 4.52 5.91
C ALA A 152 -6.37 4.42 4.38
N VAL A 153 -5.14 4.19 3.90
CA VAL A 153 -4.83 3.95 2.48
C VAL A 153 -5.57 2.71 1.99
N MET A 154 -5.52 1.60 2.74
CA MET A 154 -6.23 0.37 2.39
C MET A 154 -7.74 0.59 2.26
N ILE A 155 -8.37 1.26 3.23
CA ILE A 155 -9.81 1.59 3.17
C ILE A 155 -10.12 2.38 1.90
N ARG A 156 -9.32 3.41 1.60
CA ARG A 156 -9.57 4.26 0.43
C ARG A 156 -9.39 3.50 -0.88
N LEU A 157 -8.36 2.67 -0.99
CA LEU A 157 -8.11 1.86 -2.19
C LEU A 157 -9.19 0.79 -2.38
N TRP A 158 -9.67 0.19 -1.29
CA TRP A 158 -10.79 -0.75 -1.31
C TRP A 158 -12.03 -0.11 -1.92
N GLN A 159 -12.41 1.09 -1.47
CA GLN A 159 -13.55 1.85 -2.02
C GLN A 159 -13.38 2.12 -3.53
N ILE A 160 -12.18 2.56 -3.96
CA ILE A 160 -11.90 2.82 -5.38
C ILE A 160 -12.08 1.55 -6.22
N MET A 161 -11.60 0.41 -5.73
CA MET A 161 -11.72 -0.87 -6.43
C MET A 161 -13.17 -1.32 -6.56
N THR A 162 -13.96 -1.27 -5.49
CA THR A 162 -15.37 -1.70 -5.51
C THR A 162 -16.25 -0.78 -6.35
N GLU A 163 -16.06 0.54 -6.26
CA GLU A 163 -16.74 1.51 -7.12
C GLU A 163 -16.44 1.24 -8.60
N SER A 164 -15.18 0.95 -8.94
CA SER A 164 -14.78 0.66 -10.32
C SER A 164 -15.40 -0.62 -10.88
N MET A 165 -15.62 -1.62 -10.01
CA MET A 165 -16.26 -2.88 -10.39
C MET A 165 -17.75 -2.68 -10.67
N SER A 166 -18.45 -2.00 -9.75
CA SER A 166 -19.89 -1.69 -9.90
C SER A 166 -20.17 -0.88 -11.18
N LEU A 167 -19.35 0.14 -11.48
CA LEU A 167 -19.50 0.93 -12.71
C LEU A 167 -19.30 0.09 -13.98
N ARG A 168 -18.39 -0.89 -13.96
CA ARG A 168 -18.18 -1.80 -15.10
C ARG A 168 -19.39 -2.73 -15.30
N GLU A 169 -19.98 -3.23 -14.23
CA GLU A 169 -21.18 -4.06 -14.31
C GLU A 169 -22.39 -3.30 -14.85
N LEU A 170 -22.61 -2.07 -14.38
CA LEU A 170 -23.67 -1.20 -14.89
C LEU A 170 -23.48 -0.88 -16.38
N ASN A 171 -22.25 -0.57 -16.79
CA ASN A 171 -21.94 -0.31 -18.19
C ASN A 171 -22.18 -1.56 -19.05
N LYS A 172 -21.79 -2.75 -18.58
CA LYS A 172 -22.04 -4.02 -19.27
C LYS A 172 -23.54 -4.27 -19.48
N LYS A 173 -24.36 -4.09 -18.44
CA LYS A 173 -25.83 -4.24 -18.51
C LYS A 173 -26.47 -3.22 -19.46
N SER A 174 -25.98 -1.98 -19.47
CA SER A 174 -26.48 -0.94 -20.38
C SER A 174 -26.20 -1.27 -21.83
N VAL A 175 -24.99 -1.73 -22.16
CA VAL A 175 -24.60 -2.13 -23.51
C VAL A 175 -25.44 -3.31 -24.00
N GLU A 176 -25.65 -4.32 -23.14
CA GLU A 176 -26.49 -5.47 -23.43
C GLU A 176 -27.94 -5.06 -23.73
N LYS A 177 -28.53 -4.20 -22.88
CA LYS A 177 -29.88 -3.65 -23.10
C LYS A 177 -30.00 -2.87 -24.42
N SER A 178 -29.02 -2.03 -24.73
CA SER A 178 -28.99 -1.28 -26.00
C SER A 178 -28.87 -2.20 -27.22
N SER A 179 -28.08 -3.27 -27.12
CA SER A 179 -27.95 -4.26 -28.19
C SER A 179 -29.26 -5.00 -28.46
N LEU A 180 -29.99 -5.39 -27.40
CA LEU A 180 -31.30 -6.03 -27.52
C LEU A 180 -32.35 -5.10 -28.15
N LEU A 181 -32.38 -3.82 -27.73
CA LEU A 181 -33.28 -2.83 -28.32
C LEU A 181 -32.97 -2.56 -29.80
N GLY A 182 -31.68 -2.56 -30.18
CA GLY A 182 -31.28 -2.43 -31.57
C GLY A 182 -31.77 -3.59 -32.44
N VAL A 183 -31.64 -4.83 -31.96
CA VAL A 183 -32.14 -6.04 -32.65
C VAL A 183 -33.66 -6.03 -32.81
N ILE A 184 -34.40 -5.68 -31.75
CA ILE A 184 -35.86 -5.57 -31.81
C ILE A 184 -36.31 -4.50 -32.82
N SER A 185 -35.60 -3.37 -32.89
CA SER A 185 -35.92 -2.31 -33.85
C SER A 185 -35.67 -2.75 -35.30
N SER A 186 -34.61 -3.52 -35.59
CA SER A 186 -34.34 -4.02 -36.94
C SER A 186 -35.37 -5.05 -37.39
N ASP A 187 -35.79 -5.96 -36.51
CA ASP A 187 -36.79 -6.99 -36.84
C ASP A 187 -38.19 -6.39 -37.11
N SER A 188 -38.55 -5.33 -36.38
CA SER A 188 -39.83 -4.62 -36.60
C SER A 188 -39.89 -3.87 -37.94
N ASN A 189 -38.75 -3.39 -38.45
CA ASN A 189 -38.69 -2.70 -39.74
C ASN A 189 -38.69 -3.70 -40.90
N ASN A 190 -38.04 -4.85 -40.75
CA ASN A 190 -37.99 -5.87 -41.79
C ASN A 190 -39.36 -6.55 -42.01
N SER A 191 -40.11 -6.78 -40.92
CA SER A 191 -41.49 -7.30 -41.00
C SER A 191 -42.50 -6.30 -41.58
N LYS A 192 -42.27 -4.98 -41.41
CA LYS A 192 -43.07 -3.94 -42.09
C LYS A 192 -42.78 -3.85 -43.59
N SER A 193 -41.53 -4.04 -44.02
CA SER A 193 -41.20 -4.03 -45.45
C SER A 193 -41.74 -5.24 -46.20
N GLU A 194 -41.75 -6.43 -45.59
CA GLU A 194 -42.32 -7.63 -46.21
C GLU A 194 -43.85 -7.51 -46.41
N ASN A 195 -44.57 -6.93 -45.45
CA ASN A 195 -46.02 -6.70 -45.57
C ASN A 195 -46.40 -5.61 -46.57
N LEU A 196 -45.54 -4.62 -46.82
CA LEU A 196 -45.81 -3.62 -47.87
C LEU A 196 -45.56 -4.15 -49.29
N SER A 197 -44.67 -5.14 -49.45
CA SER A 197 -44.40 -5.75 -50.76
C SER A 197 -45.45 -6.76 -51.21
N THR A 198 -46.30 -7.26 -50.31
CA THR A 198 -47.36 -8.22 -50.63
C THR A 198 -48.72 -7.57 -50.94
N GLU A 199 -48.93 -6.30 -50.55
CA GLU A 199 -50.17 -5.56 -50.83
C GLU A 199 -50.19 -4.85 -52.21
N SER A 200 -49.10 -4.84 -52.98
CA SER A 200 -49.02 -4.14 -54.27
C SER A 200 -49.18 -5.03 -55.51
N THR A 201 -49.74 -6.24 -55.36
CA THR A 201 -49.86 -7.24 -56.44
C THR A 201 -51.29 -7.59 -56.87
N ASP A 202 -52.30 -6.88 -56.38
CA ASP A 202 -53.69 -7.00 -56.85
C ASP A 202 -54.12 -5.81 -57.73
#